data_AF-A0A9N9P1I8-F1
#
_entry.id   AF-A0A9N9P1I8-F1
#
_cell.length_a   1.000
_cell.length_b   1.000
_cell.length_c   1.000
_cell.angle_alpha   90.00
_cell.angle_beta   90.00
_cell.angle_gamma   90.00
#
_symmetry.space_group_name_H-M   'P 1'
#
loop_
_entity.id
_entity.type
_entity.pdbx_description
1 polymer ?
#
loop_
_entity_poly.entity_id
_entity_poly.type
_entity_poly.pdbx_seq_one_letter_code
_entity_poly.pdbx_strand_id
1 'polypeptide(L)'
;GLLPDHPSPVFFYNSPNSSTHSLVEQDEEDLDDNIFYRTLKKDYPKIFNGVTVVCVPHSKSIVGIKINRSFIETHSLRPSPYFQGQYQSINEKVISIERNCVNLISGMVHRPS
;
A
#
# COMPACT_ATOMS: atom_id res chain seq x y z
N GLY A 1 -6.37 -53.47 -11.69
CA GLY A 1 -7.29 -53.17 -10.57
C GLY A 1 -6.74 -51.97 -9.84
N LEU A 2 -7.51 -50.88 -9.81
CA LEU A 2 -7.19 -49.64 -9.10
C LEU A 2 -7.19 -49.89 -7.58
N LEU A 3 -6.14 -49.44 -6.90
CA LEU A 3 -6.13 -49.26 -5.44
C LEU A 3 -6.63 -47.84 -5.12
N PRO A 4 -7.38 -47.62 -4.04
CA PRO A 4 -7.95 -46.31 -3.72
C PRO A 4 -6.92 -45.40 -3.05
N ASP A 5 -6.95 -44.13 -3.45
CA ASP A 5 -6.22 -43.01 -2.87
C ASP A 5 -6.79 -42.71 -1.47
N HIS A 6 -5.98 -42.91 -0.42
CA HIS A 6 -6.30 -42.48 0.93
C HIS A 6 -5.66 -41.10 1.17
N PRO A 7 -6.43 -40.04 1.49
CA PRO A 7 -5.85 -38.73 1.79
C PRO A 7 -5.13 -38.76 3.14
N SER A 8 -3.87 -38.32 3.14
CA SER A 8 -3.06 -38.09 4.35
C SER A 8 -3.79 -37.16 5.34
N PRO A 9 -3.64 -37.39 6.66
CA PRO A 9 -4.32 -36.59 7.67
C PRO A 9 -3.77 -35.16 7.68
N VAL A 10 -4.67 -34.19 7.54
CA VAL A 10 -4.39 -32.77 7.71
C VAL A 10 -4.09 -32.54 9.19
N PHE A 11 -2.83 -32.27 9.52
CA PHE A 11 -2.45 -31.83 10.85
C PHE A 11 -2.99 -30.42 11.06
N PHE A 12 -4.10 -30.30 11.79
CA PHE A 12 -4.59 -29.02 12.30
C PHE A 12 -3.62 -28.54 13.41
N TYR A 13 -2.69 -27.66 13.05
CA TYR A 13 -2.03 -26.82 14.06
C TYR A 13 -3.03 -25.78 14.53
N ASN A 14 -3.74 -26.08 15.61
CA ASN A 14 -4.45 -25.08 16.39
C ASN A 14 -3.42 -24.19 17.10
N SER A 15 -3.00 -23.12 16.42
CA SER A 15 -2.19 -22.06 17.02
C SER A 15 -3.13 -20.96 17.55
N PRO A 16 -3.07 -20.56 18.84
CA PRO A 16 -4.15 -19.79 19.47
C PRO A 16 -4.22 -18.30 19.09
N ASN A 17 -3.58 -17.86 18.01
CA ASN A 17 -3.53 -16.43 17.66
C ASN A 17 -3.57 -16.17 16.14
N SER A 18 -4.22 -17.06 15.39
CA SER A 18 -4.48 -16.80 13.97
C SER A 18 -5.72 -15.95 13.86
N SER A 19 -5.55 -14.62 13.88
CA SER A 19 -6.55 -13.72 13.31
C SER A 19 -6.80 -14.18 11.90
N THR A 20 -7.91 -14.89 11.69
CA THR A 20 -8.51 -15.13 10.38
C THR A 20 -8.96 -13.78 9.84
N HIS A 21 -8.01 -12.96 9.41
CA HIS A 21 -8.31 -11.94 8.43
C HIS A 21 -8.49 -12.74 7.14
N SER A 22 -9.74 -13.14 6.88
CA SER A 22 -10.16 -13.51 5.54
C SER A 22 -9.48 -12.54 4.59
N LEU A 23 -8.73 -13.07 3.62
CA LEU A 23 -8.30 -12.31 2.45
C LEU A 23 -9.61 -11.84 1.80
N VAL A 24 -10.10 -10.69 2.23
CA VAL A 24 -11.19 -10.00 1.58
C VAL A 24 -10.66 -9.78 0.18
N GLU A 25 -11.25 -10.44 -0.80
CA GLU A 25 -11.04 -10.14 -2.21
C GLU A 25 -11.26 -8.64 -2.34
N GLN A 26 -10.15 -7.90 -2.42
CA GLN A 26 -10.20 -6.48 -2.62
C GLN A 26 -10.64 -6.35 -4.07
N ASP A 27 -11.87 -5.88 -4.30
CA ASP A 27 -12.38 -5.64 -5.65
C ASP A 27 -11.28 -4.91 -6.45
N GLU A 28 -10.82 -5.52 -7.54
CA GLU A 28 -9.80 -4.90 -8.38
C GLU A 28 -10.39 -3.61 -8.99
N GLU A 29 -9.75 -2.48 -8.72
CA GLU A 29 -10.13 -1.18 -9.26
C GLU A 29 -9.17 -0.80 -10.40
N ASP A 30 -9.74 -0.40 -11.55
CA ASP A 30 -8.94 0.16 -12.63
C ASP A 30 -8.38 1.53 -12.22
N LEU A 31 -7.05 1.69 -12.37
CA LEU A 31 -6.36 2.93 -12.05
C LEU A 31 -6.83 4.10 -12.93
N ASP A 32 -7.19 3.85 -14.19
CA ASP A 32 -7.64 4.90 -15.10
C ASP A 32 -9.05 5.41 -14.75
N ASP A 33 -9.80 4.68 -13.93
CA ASP A 33 -11.08 5.10 -13.35
C ASP A 33 -10.93 5.75 -11.97
N ASN A 34 -9.88 5.40 -11.23
CA ASN A 34 -9.63 5.90 -9.88
C ASN A 34 -9.45 7.43 -9.86
N ILE A 35 -10.35 8.13 -9.15
CA ILE A 35 -10.41 9.60 -9.13
C ILE A 35 -9.14 10.23 -8.56
N PHE A 36 -8.50 9.60 -7.56
CA PHE A 36 -7.23 10.09 -7.02
C PHE A 36 -6.12 10.01 -8.06
N TYR A 37 -5.97 8.85 -8.72
CA TYR A 37 -4.90 8.63 -9.69
C TYR A 37 -5.03 9.57 -10.90
N ARG A 38 -6.25 9.72 -11.42
CA ARG A 38 -6.54 10.66 -12.52
C ARG A 38 -6.23 12.11 -12.14
N THR A 39 -6.61 12.53 -10.93
CA THR A 39 -6.35 13.89 -10.43
C THR A 39 -4.85 14.14 -10.29
N LEU A 40 -4.10 13.18 -9.73
CA LEU A 40 -2.64 13.25 -9.62
C LEU A 40 -1.98 13.44 -10.99
N LYS A 41 -2.34 12.60 -11.97
CA LYS A 41 -1.75 12.61 -13.31
C LYS A 41 -2.08 13.89 -14.09
N LYS A 42 -3.32 14.38 -13.99
CA LYS A 42 -3.81 15.54 -14.74
C LYS A 42 -3.40 16.87 -14.10
N ASP A 43 -3.63 17.02 -12.80
CA ASP A 43 -3.56 18.33 -12.13
C ASP A 43 -2.21 18.54 -11.40
N TYR A 44 -1.48 17.45 -11.11
CA TYR A 44 -0.20 17.50 -10.41
C TYR A 44 0.94 16.76 -11.15
N PRO A 45 1.15 16.99 -12.46
CA PRO A 45 2.12 16.23 -13.27
C PRO A 45 3.56 16.36 -12.76
N LYS A 46 3.92 17.51 -12.16
CA LYS A 46 5.25 17.69 -11.54
C LYS A 46 5.47 16.77 -10.34
N ILE A 47 4.42 16.52 -9.55
CA ILE A 47 4.49 15.59 -8.42
C ILE A 47 4.55 14.17 -8.96
N PHE A 48 3.65 13.81 -9.87
CA PHE A 48 3.59 12.49 -10.49
C PHE A 48 4.93 12.06 -11.11
N ASN A 49 5.55 12.93 -11.90
CA ASN A 49 6.84 12.65 -12.54
C ASN A 49 8.02 12.67 -11.57
N GLY A 50 7.85 13.23 -10.37
CA GLY A 50 8.90 13.45 -9.39
C GLY A 50 8.92 12.45 -8.23
N VAL A 51 8.10 11.39 -8.29
CA VAL A 51 8.01 10.35 -7.26
C VAL A 51 8.23 8.97 -7.85
N THR A 52 8.67 8.04 -7.02
CA THR A 52 8.98 6.67 -7.44
C THR A 52 7.82 5.71 -7.16
N VAL A 53 7.06 5.98 -6.10
CA VAL A 53 5.90 5.17 -5.72
C VAL A 53 4.72 6.08 -5.46
N VAL A 54 3.53 5.65 -5.89
CA VAL A 54 2.26 6.28 -5.59
C VAL A 54 1.39 5.27 -4.85
N CYS A 55 0.99 5.58 -3.63
CA CYS A 55 0.00 4.81 -2.90
C CYS A 55 -1.40 5.26 -3.33
N VAL A 56 -2.03 4.54 -4.27
CA VAL A 56 -3.37 4.87 -4.74
C VAL A 56 -4.39 4.34 -3.72
N PRO A 57 -5.14 5.20 -3.01
CA PRO A 57 -6.22 4.75 -2.16
C PRO A 57 -7.38 4.25 -3.03
N HIS A 58 -8.01 3.16 -2.60
CA HIS A 58 -9.20 2.62 -3.26
C HIS A 58 -10.34 3.66 -3.25
N SER A 59 -11.07 3.86 -4.35
CA SER A 59 -12.06 4.95 -4.44
C SER A 59 -13.13 4.92 -3.33
N LYS A 60 -13.52 3.73 -2.88
CA LYS A 60 -14.45 3.54 -1.73
C LYS A 60 -13.95 4.19 -0.42
N SER A 61 -12.64 4.30 -0.19
CA SER A 61 -12.09 4.85 1.06
C SER A 61 -11.95 6.37 1.06
N ILE A 62 -12.12 7.02 -0.10
CA ILE A 62 -11.95 8.47 -0.26
C ILE A 62 -13.26 9.21 -0.61
N VAL A 63 -14.40 8.53 -0.51
CA VAL A 63 -15.72 9.14 -0.70
C VAL A 63 -15.90 10.29 0.29
N GLY A 64 -16.21 11.49 -0.24
CA GLY A 64 -16.37 12.71 0.56
C GLY A 64 -15.07 13.40 0.95
N ILE A 65 -13.90 12.83 0.64
CA ILE A 65 -12.60 13.48 0.86
C ILE A 65 -12.32 14.45 -0.30
N LYS A 66 -11.96 15.68 0.04
CA LYS A 66 -11.48 16.65 -0.95
C LYS A 66 -10.04 16.33 -1.35
N ILE A 67 -9.85 15.82 -2.56
CA ILE A 67 -8.51 15.60 -3.14
C ILE A 67 -7.88 16.97 -3.40
N ASN A 68 -6.84 17.29 -2.64
CA ASN A 68 -6.10 18.53 -2.74
C ASN A 68 -4.59 18.22 -2.74
N ARG A 69 -3.77 19.24 -2.96
CA ARG A 69 -2.31 19.09 -3.01
C ARG A 69 -1.73 18.38 -1.78
N SER A 70 -2.20 18.73 -0.57
CA SER A 70 -1.72 18.11 0.67
C SER A 70 -2.06 16.61 0.72
N PHE A 71 -3.27 16.23 0.33
CA PHE A 71 -3.69 14.83 0.25
C PHE A 71 -2.89 14.05 -0.81
N ILE A 72 -2.63 14.67 -1.97
CA ILE A 72 -1.76 14.10 -3.00
C ILE A 72 -0.34 13.84 -2.46
N GLU A 73 0.23 14.83 -1.78
CA GLU A 73 1.59 14.75 -1.23
C GLU A 73 1.74 13.65 -0.18
N THR A 74 0.67 13.30 0.57
CA THR A 74 0.74 12.21 1.56
C THR A 74 0.84 10.82 0.94
N HIS A 75 0.49 10.68 -0.34
CA HIS A 75 0.45 9.42 -1.08
C HIS A 75 1.54 9.33 -2.17
N SER A 76 2.32 10.40 -2.34
CA SER A 76 3.38 10.52 -3.35
C SER A 76 4.74 10.31 -2.67
N LEU A 77 5.42 9.23 -3.01
CA LEU A 77 6.56 8.71 -2.24
C LEU A 77 7.87 8.71 -3.02
N ARG A 78 8.94 9.14 -2.34
CA ARG A 78 10.32 9.06 -2.82
C ARG A 78 11.11 8.04 -2.01
N PRO A 79 12.13 7.40 -2.58
CA PRO A 79 13.05 6.56 -1.81
C PRO A 79 13.69 7.38 -0.70
N SER A 80 13.78 6.81 0.50
CA SER A 80 14.54 7.40 1.58
C SER A 80 16.01 7.49 1.17
N PRO A 81 16.68 8.65 1.33
CA PRO A 81 18.10 8.75 1.04
C PRO A 81 18.97 8.03 2.09
N TYR A 82 18.39 7.61 3.22
CA TYR A 82 19.11 7.06 4.36
C TYR A 82 18.89 5.57 4.58
N PHE A 83 17.73 5.05 4.21
CA PHE A 83 17.32 3.68 4.55
C PHE A 83 16.78 2.94 3.33
N GLN A 84 17.49 1.88 2.92
CA GLN A 84 17.07 1.03 1.81
C GLN A 84 15.72 0.37 2.11
N GLY A 85 14.83 0.34 1.12
CA GLY A 85 13.48 -0.23 1.24
C GLY A 85 12.47 0.67 1.97
N GLN A 86 12.90 1.84 2.45
CA GLN A 86 12.00 2.84 3.02
C GLN A 86 11.71 3.94 2.00
N TYR A 87 10.51 4.50 2.10
CA TYR A 87 10.05 5.60 1.29
C TYR A 87 9.53 6.72 2.17
N GLN A 88 9.73 7.95 1.72
CA GLN A 88 9.24 9.15 2.36
C GLN A 88 8.21 9.84 1.46
N SER A 89 7.05 10.15 2.01
CA SER A 89 6.08 11.00 1.34
C SER A 89 6.58 12.43 1.24
N ILE A 90 6.03 13.20 0.30
CA ILE A 90 6.39 14.62 0.16
C ILE A 90 6.07 15.41 1.45
N ASN A 91 5.10 14.96 2.25
CA ASN A 91 4.78 15.53 3.56
C ASN A 91 5.53 14.86 4.74
N GLU A 92 6.67 14.23 4.47
CA GLU A 92 7.61 13.69 5.46
C GLU A 92 7.21 12.42 6.22
N LYS A 93 6.11 11.74 5.88
CA LYS A 93 5.78 10.43 6.47
C LYS A 93 6.69 9.36 5.88
N VAL A 94 7.23 8.48 6.72
CA VAL A 94 8.10 7.38 6.31
C VAL A 94 7.33 6.06 6.35
N ILE A 95 7.45 5.27 5.29
CA ILE A 95 6.86 3.93 5.19
C ILE A 95 7.92 2.90 4.76
N SER A 96 7.68 1.62 5.02
CA SER A 96 8.32 0.51 4.29
C SER A 96 7.29 -0.24 3.46
N ILE A 97 7.75 -0.80 2.34
CA ILE A 97 6.95 -1.67 1.48
C ILE A 97 7.58 -3.06 1.56
N GLU A 98 6.90 -3.99 2.23
CA GLU A 98 7.37 -5.36 2.44
C GLU A 98 6.27 -6.36 2.09
N ARG A 99 6.56 -7.34 1.23
CA ARG A 99 5.62 -8.42 0.83
C ARG A 99 4.24 -7.90 0.42
N ASN A 100 4.22 -6.85 -0.41
CA ASN A 100 3.01 -6.15 -0.86
C ASN A 100 2.20 -5.44 0.24
N CYS A 101 2.75 -5.27 1.44
CA CYS A 101 2.15 -4.50 2.51
C CYS A 101 2.88 -3.17 2.71
N VAL A 102 2.10 -2.11 2.92
CA VAL A 102 2.60 -0.78 3.30
C VAL A 102 2.56 -0.67 4.82
N ASN A 103 3.72 -0.50 5.45
CA ASN A 103 3.84 -0.32 6.90
C ASN A 103 4.27 1.11 7.21
N LEU A 104 3.53 1.79 8.09
CA LEU A 104 3.94 3.08 8.61
C LEU A 104 5.11 2.88 9.58
N ILE A 105 6.23 3.58 9.34
CA ILE A 105 7.33 3.60 10.27
C ILE A 105 7.11 4.77 11.23
N SER A 106 6.75 4.45 12.47
CA SER A 106 6.67 5.42 13.56
C SER A 106 7.95 5.33 14.39
N GLY A 107 8.72 6.42 14.48
CA GLY A 107 9.98 6.44 15.22
C GLY A 107 11.00 7.45 14.69
N MET A 108 12.26 7.02 14.58
CA MET A 108 13.39 7.88 14.20
C MET A 108 13.20 8.44 12.78
N VAL A 109 12.83 9.72 12.71
CA VAL A 109 12.87 10.50 11.46
C VAL A 109 14.19 11.24 11.44
N HIS A 110 15.11 10.81 10.58
CA HIS A 110 16.30 11.60 10.31
C HIS A 110 15.93 12.73 9.36
N ARG A 111 15.96 13.97 9.86
CA ARG A 111 15.78 15.18 9.03
C ARG A 111 17.17 15.62 8.54
N PRO A 112 17.40 15.70 7.22
CA PRO A 112 18.59 16.38 6.71
C PRO A 112 18.62 17.80 7.26
N SER A 113 19.76 18.21 7.81
CA SER A 113 20.10 19.59 8.18
C SER A 113 20.32 20.47 6.96
#